data_AF-A0AAJ2H1H0-F1
#
_entry.id   AF-A0AAJ2H1H0-F1
#
_cell.length_a   1.000
_cell.length_b   1.000
_cell.length_c   1.000
_cell.angle_alpha   90.00
_cell.angle_beta   90.00
_cell.angle_gamma   90.00
#
_symmetry.space_group_name_H-M   'P 1'
#
loop_
_entity.id
_entity.type
_entity.pdbx_description
1 polymer ?
#
loop_
_entity_poly.entity_id
_entity_poly.type
_entity_poly.pdbx_seq_one_letter_code
_entity_poly.pdbx_strand_id
1 'polypeptide(L)'
;MKTKQWFALRLKQGAARPYRHDERFTNIEWSLKREGIDYYMPMELAMKIHHRTKKSIDKRFPLIPGYAFMQAVLDDQDWKKVRECDFVASIIGIGGTPLPLPTAQIELIQMAETSLRELYEYHKALRAYEEEQRLRKVTRRVASEQFPAGGVVTISQQHRLFAGRRATIVAATGRNTIKAVIETLNGMANAEIPISLVEKVA
;
A
#
# COMPACT_ATOMS: atom_id res chain seq x y z
N MET A 1 29.66 -33.40 6.58
CA MET A 1 28.50 -32.86 5.83
C MET A 1 28.88 -31.47 5.38
N LYS A 2 28.76 -31.12 4.10
CA LYS A 2 29.12 -29.78 3.63
C LYS A 2 28.02 -28.80 4.07
N THR A 3 28.39 -27.73 4.76
CA THR A 3 27.46 -26.70 5.23
C THR A 3 27.10 -25.75 4.09
N LYS A 4 25.81 -25.49 3.90
CA LYS A 4 25.34 -24.48 2.96
C LYS A 4 25.68 -23.07 3.46
N GLN A 5 26.18 -22.22 2.58
CA GLN A 5 26.53 -20.83 2.85
C GLN A 5 25.79 -19.91 1.86
N TRP A 6 25.62 -18.66 2.25
CA TRP A 6 25.02 -17.64 1.39
C TRP A 6 26.07 -17.00 0.51
N PHE A 7 25.73 -16.70 -0.73
CA PHE A 7 26.60 -15.99 -1.68
C PHE A 7 25.80 -14.91 -2.39
N ALA A 8 26.41 -13.75 -2.61
CA ALA A 8 25.81 -12.69 -3.41
C ALA A 8 26.08 -12.89 -4.91
N LEU A 9 25.05 -12.65 -5.69
CA LEU A 9 25.05 -12.65 -7.14
C LEU A 9 24.89 -11.22 -7.63
N ARG A 10 25.76 -10.80 -8.56
CA ARG A 10 25.56 -9.60 -9.35
C ARG A 10 24.68 -9.92 -10.54
N LEU A 11 23.67 -9.10 -10.76
CA LEU A 11 22.68 -9.31 -11.81
C LEU A 11 22.92 -8.41 -13.02
N LYS A 12 22.55 -8.92 -14.20
CA LYS A 12 22.48 -8.16 -15.44
C LYS A 12 21.25 -7.25 -15.43
N GLN A 13 21.23 -6.26 -16.32
CA GLN A 13 20.05 -5.41 -16.50
C GLN A 13 18.83 -6.24 -16.90
N GLY A 14 17.66 -5.89 -16.37
CA GLY A 14 16.41 -6.60 -16.68
C GLY A 14 16.16 -7.86 -15.85
N ALA A 15 17.09 -8.27 -14.99
CA ALA A 15 16.94 -9.43 -14.09
C ALA A 15 15.71 -9.31 -13.17
N ALA A 16 15.49 -8.13 -12.60
CA ALA A 16 14.38 -7.84 -11.68
C ALA A 16 13.04 -7.55 -12.39
N ARG A 17 12.97 -7.68 -13.72
CA ARG A 17 11.69 -7.53 -14.43
C ARG A 17 10.82 -8.76 -14.18
N PRO A 18 9.48 -8.61 -14.12
CA PRO A 18 8.57 -9.75 -14.06
C PRO A 18 8.84 -10.71 -15.21
N TYR A 19 8.81 -12.01 -14.92
CA TYR A 19 8.96 -13.05 -15.92
C TYR A 19 7.75 -13.08 -16.84
N ARG A 20 7.98 -13.17 -18.15
CA ARG A 20 6.94 -12.96 -19.17
C ARG A 20 5.75 -13.93 -19.04
N HIS A 21 6.00 -15.17 -18.62
CA HIS A 21 4.96 -16.20 -18.51
C HIS A 21 4.34 -16.30 -17.12
N ASP A 22 5.04 -15.81 -16.08
CA ASP A 22 4.55 -15.82 -14.70
C ASP A 22 5.08 -14.60 -13.95
N GLU A 23 4.21 -13.60 -13.77
CA GLU A 23 4.55 -12.33 -13.11
C GLU A 23 4.86 -12.49 -11.61
N ARG A 24 4.58 -13.65 -11.02
CA ARG A 24 4.94 -13.95 -9.62
C ARG A 24 6.45 -14.01 -9.43
N PHE A 25 7.17 -14.41 -10.48
CA PHE A 25 8.63 -14.48 -10.48
C PHE A 25 9.22 -13.32 -11.27
N THR A 26 10.39 -12.87 -10.86
CA THR A 26 11.27 -12.10 -11.75
C THR A 26 12.05 -13.04 -12.68
N ASN A 27 12.64 -12.48 -13.74
CA ASN A 27 13.44 -13.27 -14.68
C ASN A 27 14.56 -14.06 -13.99
N ILE A 28 15.22 -13.46 -12.99
CA ILE A 28 16.29 -14.13 -12.24
C ILE A 28 15.74 -15.20 -11.28
N GLU A 29 14.65 -14.91 -10.56
CA GLU A 29 14.02 -15.90 -9.68
C GLU A 29 13.61 -17.15 -10.47
N TRP A 30 13.05 -16.96 -11.67
CA TRP A 30 12.73 -18.07 -12.57
C TRP A 30 13.97 -18.82 -13.06
N SER A 31 15.02 -18.09 -13.47
CA SER A 31 16.28 -18.67 -13.94
C SER A 31 16.95 -19.55 -12.88
N LEU A 32 17.08 -19.06 -11.65
CA LEU A 32 17.66 -19.81 -10.52
C LEU A 32 16.78 -21.01 -10.14
N LYS A 33 15.45 -20.84 -10.15
CA LYS A 33 14.51 -21.93 -9.87
C LYS A 33 14.61 -23.06 -10.90
N ARG A 34 14.78 -22.72 -12.19
CA ARG A 34 14.94 -23.69 -13.28
C ARG A 34 16.15 -24.60 -13.07
N GLU A 35 17.25 -24.04 -12.59
CA GLU A 35 18.48 -24.79 -12.28
C GLU A 35 18.45 -25.47 -10.89
N GLY A 36 17.34 -25.35 -10.15
CA GLY A 36 17.18 -25.95 -8.83
C GLY A 36 18.07 -25.32 -7.73
N ILE A 37 18.40 -24.03 -7.87
CA ILE A 37 19.24 -23.30 -6.92
C ILE A 37 18.36 -22.66 -5.85
N ASP A 38 18.69 -22.87 -4.58
CA ASP A 38 18.06 -22.17 -3.46
C ASP A 38 18.47 -20.68 -3.50
N TYR A 39 17.48 -19.79 -3.60
CA TYR A 39 17.73 -18.35 -3.77
C TYR A 39 16.90 -17.49 -2.82
N TYR A 40 17.39 -16.27 -2.62
CA TYR A 40 16.69 -15.19 -1.96
C TYR A 40 16.93 -13.89 -2.74
N MET A 41 15.86 -13.25 -3.20
CA MET A 41 15.92 -11.93 -3.82
C MET A 41 15.07 -10.98 -2.98
N PRO A 42 15.67 -9.96 -2.33
CA PRO A 42 14.92 -9.07 -1.47
C PRO A 42 14.07 -8.12 -2.32
N MET A 43 12.76 -8.11 -2.08
CA MET A 43 11.80 -7.34 -2.87
C MET A 43 10.85 -6.57 -1.97
N GLU A 44 10.66 -5.28 -2.24
CA GLU A 44 9.63 -4.45 -1.62
C GLU A 44 8.36 -4.37 -2.48
N LEU A 45 7.22 -4.13 -1.84
CA LEU A 45 5.97 -3.81 -2.53
C LEU A 45 5.80 -2.30 -2.59
N ALA A 46 5.54 -1.78 -3.78
CA ALA A 46 5.20 -0.38 -3.96
C ALA A 46 3.94 -0.23 -4.82
N MET A 47 3.08 0.70 -4.41
CA MET A 47 1.89 1.07 -5.17
C MET A 47 2.27 2.05 -6.28
N LYS A 48 2.05 1.66 -7.53
CA LYS A 48 2.23 2.53 -8.69
C LYS A 48 0.88 2.90 -9.26
N ILE A 49 0.64 4.19 -9.45
CA ILE A 49 -0.57 4.67 -10.12
C ILE A 49 -0.32 4.63 -11.63
N HIS A 50 -1.16 3.89 -12.35
CA HIS A 50 -1.09 3.84 -13.80
C HIS A 50 -1.44 5.20 -14.40
N HIS A 51 -0.56 5.77 -15.22
CA HIS A 51 -0.71 7.14 -15.74
C HIS A 51 -2.06 7.38 -16.47
N ARG A 52 -2.45 6.46 -17.37
CA ARG A 52 -3.68 6.54 -18.17
C ARG A 52 -4.95 6.16 -17.40
N THR A 53 -5.01 4.95 -16.83
CA THR A 53 -6.22 4.42 -16.17
C THR A 53 -6.40 4.91 -14.73
N LYS A 54 -5.40 5.57 -14.14
CA LYS A 54 -5.36 6.01 -12.74
C LYS A 54 -5.59 4.91 -11.70
N LYS A 55 -5.56 3.64 -12.13
CA LYS A 55 -5.65 2.49 -11.24
C LYS A 55 -4.36 2.35 -10.43
N SER A 56 -4.49 2.07 -9.13
CA SER A 56 -3.39 1.61 -8.30
C SER A 56 -3.01 0.19 -8.70
N ILE A 57 -1.73 -0.02 -8.95
CA ILE A 57 -1.16 -1.33 -9.28
C ILE A 57 -0.06 -1.59 -8.26
N ASP A 58 -0.18 -2.72 -7.58
CA ASP A 58 0.84 -3.15 -6.62
C ASP A 58 1.94 -3.86 -7.40
N LYS A 59 3.18 -3.42 -7.21
CA LYS A 59 4.32 -3.94 -7.95
C LYS A 59 5.48 -4.26 -7.02
N ARG A 60 6.11 -5.41 -7.24
CA ARG A 60 7.35 -5.81 -6.58
C ARG A 60 8.53 -5.05 -7.18
N PHE A 61 9.37 -4.46 -6.35
CA PHE A 61 10.62 -3.80 -6.72
C PHE A 61 11.79 -4.40 -5.93
N PRO A 62 12.99 -4.52 -6.51
CA PRO A 62 14.15 -5.03 -5.77
C PRO A 62 14.58 -4.04 -4.70
N LEU A 63 14.68 -4.50 -3.45
CA LEU A 63 15.16 -3.69 -2.33
C LEU A 63 16.63 -3.29 -2.52
N ILE A 64 17.42 -4.21 -3.09
CA ILE A 64 18.83 -4.00 -3.42
C ILE A 64 19.00 -4.25 -4.94
N PRO A 65 18.82 -3.21 -5.78
CA PRO A 65 18.87 -3.37 -7.23
C PRO A 65 20.20 -3.95 -7.70
N GLY A 66 20.12 -4.95 -8.59
CA GLY A 66 21.31 -5.57 -9.18
C GLY A 66 21.93 -6.69 -8.35
N TYR A 67 21.31 -7.07 -7.23
CA TYR A 67 21.79 -8.17 -6.40
C TYR A 67 20.69 -9.20 -6.12
N ALA A 68 21.10 -10.46 -6.06
CA ALA A 68 20.34 -11.55 -5.48
C ALA A 68 21.28 -12.40 -4.62
N PHE A 69 20.72 -13.25 -3.78
CA PHE A 69 21.46 -14.15 -2.92
C PHE A 69 21.10 -15.59 -3.25
N MET A 70 22.07 -16.47 -3.10
CA MET A 70 21.84 -17.90 -3.22
C MET A 70 22.45 -18.64 -2.04
N GLN A 71 21.84 -19.75 -1.70
CA GLN A 71 22.33 -20.65 -0.67
C GLN A 71 22.90 -21.88 -1.36
N ALA A 72 24.22 -22.02 -1.32
CA ALA A 72 24.93 -23.08 -2.03
C ALA A 72 25.97 -23.74 -1.14
N VAL A 73 26.42 -24.92 -1.55
CA VAL A 73 27.60 -25.55 -0.98
C VAL A 73 28.81 -25.08 -1.78
N LEU A 74 29.99 -25.01 -1.14
CA LEU A 74 31.24 -24.72 -1.84
C LEU A 74 31.63 -25.92 -2.74
N ASP A 75 30.96 -26.04 -3.89
CA ASP A 75 31.13 -27.13 -4.85
C ASP A 75 31.15 -26.60 -6.29
N ASP A 76 32.04 -27.16 -7.11
CA ASP A 76 32.24 -26.71 -8.49
C ASP A 76 31.00 -26.88 -9.38
N GLN A 77 30.11 -27.83 -9.05
CA GLN A 77 28.87 -28.01 -9.81
C GLN A 77 27.90 -26.84 -9.61
N ASP A 78 27.72 -26.36 -8.38
CA ASP A 78 26.82 -25.25 -8.08
C ASP A 78 27.29 -23.97 -8.79
N TRP A 79 28.60 -23.72 -8.82
CA TRP A 79 29.17 -22.58 -9.54
C TRP A 79 28.99 -22.64 -11.06
N LYS A 80 28.97 -23.84 -11.65
CA LYS A 80 28.70 -24.00 -13.07
C LYS A 80 27.24 -23.70 -13.40
N LYS A 81 26.30 -24.26 -12.62
CA LYS A 81 24.86 -23.98 -12.77
C LYS A 81 24.54 -22.49 -12.68
N VAL A 82 25.13 -21.79 -11.72
CA VAL A 82 24.93 -20.34 -11.55
C VAL A 82 25.46 -19.53 -12.72
N ARG A 83 26.55 -19.97 -13.37
CA ARG A 83 27.09 -19.33 -14.56
C ARG A 83 26.23 -19.58 -15.80
N GLU A 84 25.53 -20.70 -15.86
CA GLU A 84 24.56 -21.05 -16.91
C GLU A 84 23.23 -20.31 -16.75
N CYS A 85 22.93 -19.79 -15.56
CA CYS A 85 21.73 -19.01 -15.31
C CYS A 85 21.68 -17.72 -16.14
N ASP A 86 20.55 -17.53 -16.81
CA ASP A 86 20.20 -16.27 -17.44
C ASP A 86 20.16 -15.15 -16.40
N PHE A 87 20.57 -13.94 -16.81
CA PHE A 87 20.58 -12.72 -16.00
C PHE A 87 21.57 -12.66 -14.82
N VAL A 88 22.36 -13.70 -14.57
CA VAL A 88 23.51 -13.62 -13.66
C VAL A 88 24.70 -12.99 -14.41
N ALA A 89 25.32 -11.97 -13.81
CA ALA A 89 26.54 -11.35 -14.32
C ALA A 89 27.78 -12.01 -13.73
N SER A 90 27.83 -12.12 -12.40
CA SER A 90 28.94 -12.76 -11.68
C SER A 90 28.54 -13.11 -10.26
N ILE A 91 29.29 -14.03 -9.65
CA ILE A 91 29.24 -14.25 -8.20
C ILE A 91 30.17 -13.23 -7.54
N ILE A 92 29.74 -12.61 -6.45
CA ILE A 92 30.57 -11.65 -5.71
C ILE A 92 31.65 -12.41 -4.94
N GLY A 93 32.88 -11.94 -5.07
CA GLY A 93 34.05 -12.64 -4.56
C GLY A 93 35.32 -11.80 -4.63
N ILE A 94 36.38 -12.30 -4.02
CA ILE A 94 37.70 -11.67 -4.01
C ILE A 94 38.65 -12.54 -4.83
N GLY A 95 39.36 -11.95 -5.81
CA GLY A 95 40.32 -12.68 -6.63
C GLY A 95 39.74 -13.89 -7.40
N GLY A 96 38.46 -13.82 -7.78
CA GLY A 96 37.76 -14.93 -8.46
C GLY A 96 37.19 -16.01 -7.53
N THR A 97 37.41 -15.90 -6.22
CA THR A 97 36.86 -16.84 -5.22
C THR A 97 35.56 -16.27 -4.64
N PRO A 98 34.42 -16.98 -4.73
CA PRO A 98 33.15 -16.56 -4.11
C PRO A 98 33.32 -16.24 -2.63
N LEU A 99 32.80 -15.09 -2.19
CA LEU A 99 32.85 -14.68 -0.79
C LEU A 99 31.57 -15.14 -0.08
N PRO A 100 31.65 -16.04 0.92
CA PRO A 100 30.48 -16.42 1.69
C PRO A 100 29.99 -15.26 2.55
N LEU A 101 28.68 -15.05 2.56
CA LEU A 101 28.00 -14.08 3.39
C LEU A 101 27.54 -14.72 4.70
N PRO A 102 27.70 -14.03 5.84
CA PRO A 102 27.13 -14.46 7.10
C PRO A 102 25.59 -14.54 7.00
N THR A 103 25.00 -15.63 7.50
CA THR A 103 23.54 -15.79 7.53
C THR A 103 22.85 -14.64 8.25
N ALA A 104 23.45 -14.12 9.33
CA ALA A 104 22.93 -12.97 10.07
C ALA A 104 22.70 -11.72 9.19
N GLN A 105 23.52 -11.50 8.15
CA GLN A 105 23.31 -10.37 7.24
C GLN A 105 22.09 -10.59 6.34
N ILE A 106 21.85 -11.83 5.90
CA ILE A 106 20.67 -12.18 5.10
C ILE A 106 19.40 -12.06 5.96
N GLU A 107 19.46 -12.53 7.20
CA GLU A 107 18.36 -12.40 8.16
C GLU A 107 18.00 -10.93 8.41
N LEU A 108 18.99 -10.04 8.55
CA LEU A 108 18.73 -8.60 8.68
C LEU A 108 18.00 -8.01 7.47
N ILE A 109 18.36 -8.44 6.25
CA ILE A 109 17.67 -8.00 5.03
C ILE A 109 16.23 -8.54 5.01
N GLN A 110 16.00 -9.79 5.42
CA GLN A 110 14.67 -10.38 5.52
C GLN A 110 13.80 -9.68 6.57
N MET A 111 14.38 -9.30 7.71
CA MET A 111 13.70 -8.49 8.72
C MET A 111 13.30 -7.12 8.15
N ALA A 112 14.21 -6.44 7.44
CA ALA A 112 13.91 -5.17 6.79
C ALA A 112 12.79 -5.30 5.73
N GLU A 113 12.81 -6.36 4.93
CA GLU A 113 11.75 -6.67 3.96
C GLU A 113 10.39 -6.84 4.65
N THR A 114 10.36 -7.55 5.77
CA THR A 114 9.14 -7.79 6.56
C THR A 114 8.58 -6.49 7.11
N SER A 115 9.42 -5.65 7.74
CA SER A 115 9.01 -4.35 8.25
C SER A 115 8.48 -3.41 7.14
N LEU A 116 9.11 -3.42 5.96
CA LEU A 116 8.64 -2.64 4.82
C LEU A 116 7.29 -3.13 4.30
N ARG A 117 7.06 -4.45 4.32
CA ARG A 117 5.77 -5.04 3.94
C ARG A 117 4.66 -4.62 4.90
N GLU A 118 4.92 -4.66 6.21
CA GLU A 118 3.96 -4.23 7.23
C GLU A 118 3.58 -2.75 7.09
N LEU A 119 4.58 -1.88 6.90
CA LEU A 119 4.37 -0.46 6.64
C LEU A 119 3.55 -0.21 5.37
N TYR A 120 3.83 -0.97 4.32
CA TYR A 120 3.10 -0.89 3.06
C TYR A 120 1.62 -1.28 3.23
N GLU A 121 1.33 -2.39 3.91
CA GLU A 121 -0.05 -2.82 4.18
C GLU A 121 -0.79 -1.82 5.06
N TYR A 122 -0.13 -1.27 6.09
CA TYR A 122 -0.70 -0.21 6.92
C TYR A 122 -1.08 1.03 6.09
N HIS A 123 -0.18 1.52 5.24
CA HIS A 123 -0.47 2.67 4.37
C HIS A 123 -1.56 2.36 3.32
N LYS A 124 -1.61 1.12 2.82
CA LYS A 124 -2.66 0.69 1.89
C LYS A 124 -4.03 0.69 2.57
N ALA A 125 -4.12 0.17 3.79
CA ALA A 125 -5.34 0.17 4.59
C ALA A 125 -5.82 1.59 4.93
N LEU A 126 -4.90 2.48 5.32
CA LEU A 126 -5.23 3.88 5.62
C LEU A 126 -5.85 4.59 4.40
N ARG A 127 -5.26 4.42 3.21
CA ARG A 127 -5.80 4.99 1.97
C ARG A 127 -7.16 4.43 1.62
N ALA A 128 -7.36 3.13 1.78
CA ALA A 128 -8.67 2.50 1.55
C ALA A 128 -9.74 3.07 2.49
N TYR A 129 -9.40 3.23 3.77
CA TYR A 129 -10.27 3.89 4.75
C TYR A 129 -10.59 5.34 4.35
N GLU A 130 -9.60 6.13 3.97
CA GLU A 130 -9.80 7.51 3.52
C GLU A 130 -10.69 7.59 2.27
N GLU A 131 -10.52 6.66 1.32
CA GLU A 131 -11.35 6.55 0.13
C GLU A 131 -12.80 6.18 0.48
N GLU A 132 -13.01 5.23 1.38
CA GLU A 132 -14.35 4.91 1.90
C GLU A 132 -14.99 6.13 2.56
N GLN A 133 -14.26 6.85 3.41
CA GLN A 133 -14.78 8.07 4.04
C GLN A 133 -15.10 9.14 2.99
N ARG A 134 -14.33 9.24 1.90
CA ARG A 134 -14.60 10.15 0.80
C ARG A 134 -15.85 9.74 0.02
N LEU A 135 -16.05 8.46 -0.25
CA LEU A 135 -17.25 7.93 -0.93
C LEU A 135 -18.50 8.07 -0.07
N ARG A 136 -18.38 7.92 1.26
CA ARG A 136 -19.47 8.14 2.21
C ARG A 136 -19.90 9.61 2.33
N LYS A 137 -19.06 10.57 1.92
CA LYS A 137 -19.45 11.98 1.91
C LYS A 137 -20.55 12.20 0.88
N VAL A 138 -21.74 12.56 1.36
CA VAL A 138 -22.86 12.95 0.51
C VAL A 138 -22.44 14.16 -0.32
N THR A 139 -22.51 14.03 -1.65
CA THR A 139 -22.22 15.14 -2.56
C THR A 139 -23.19 16.30 -2.30
N ARG A 140 -22.77 17.55 -2.55
CA ARG A 140 -23.61 18.74 -2.29
C ARG A 140 -25.01 18.63 -2.92
N ARG A 141 -25.09 18.04 -4.12
CA ARG A 141 -26.35 17.80 -4.84
C ARG A 141 -27.27 16.85 -4.10
N VAL A 142 -26.77 15.67 -3.71
CA VAL A 142 -27.56 14.68 -2.94
C VAL A 142 -27.94 15.26 -1.57
N ALA A 143 -27.03 15.99 -0.93
CA ALA A 143 -27.31 16.65 0.33
C ALA A 143 -28.41 17.73 0.20
N SER A 144 -28.42 18.50 -0.90
CA SER A 144 -29.47 19.49 -1.18
C SER A 144 -30.81 18.88 -1.59
N GLU A 145 -30.82 17.72 -2.25
CA GLU A 145 -32.04 16.98 -2.57
C GLU A 145 -32.65 16.36 -1.29
N GLN A 146 -31.80 15.84 -0.40
CA GLN A 146 -32.24 15.24 0.86
C GLN A 146 -32.66 16.28 1.90
N PHE A 147 -32.03 17.46 1.88
CA PHE A 147 -32.26 18.58 2.79
C PHE A 147 -32.40 19.89 1.99
N PRO A 148 -33.60 20.17 1.45
CA PRO A 148 -33.83 21.38 0.66
C PRO A 148 -33.70 22.65 1.53
N ALA A 149 -33.21 23.74 0.92
CA ALA A 149 -33.18 25.04 1.58
C ALA A 149 -34.60 25.48 1.95
N GLY A 150 -34.78 25.97 3.17
CA GLY A 150 -36.08 26.29 3.77
C GLY A 150 -36.76 25.12 4.49
N GLY A 151 -36.23 23.89 4.40
CA GLY A 151 -36.76 22.75 5.16
C GLY A 151 -36.51 22.89 6.66
N VAL A 152 -37.44 22.39 7.48
CA VAL A 152 -37.33 22.38 8.94
C VAL A 152 -36.92 20.98 9.40
N VAL A 153 -35.89 20.90 10.23
CA VAL A 153 -35.35 19.64 10.77
C VAL A 153 -35.18 19.73 12.28
N THR A 154 -35.18 18.59 12.95
CA THR A 154 -34.89 18.50 14.38
C THR A 154 -33.45 18.05 14.57
N ILE A 155 -32.73 18.73 15.46
CA ILE A 155 -31.36 18.36 15.80
C ILE A 155 -31.40 17.22 16.81
N SER A 156 -30.65 16.15 16.54
CA SER A 156 -30.59 14.98 17.41
C SER A 156 -30.08 15.33 18.81
N GLN A 157 -30.50 14.55 19.81
CA GLN A 157 -30.12 14.72 21.22
C GLN A 157 -28.61 14.59 21.47
N GLN A 158 -27.88 14.00 20.51
CA GLN A 158 -26.43 13.86 20.58
C GLN A 158 -25.66 15.17 20.33
N HIS A 159 -26.33 16.24 19.86
CA HIS A 159 -25.68 17.52 19.58
C HIS A 159 -25.50 18.39 20.85
N ARG A 160 -24.25 18.60 21.26
CA ARG A 160 -23.86 19.25 22.54
C ARG A 160 -24.59 20.54 22.90
N LEU A 161 -24.89 21.42 21.93
CA LEU A 161 -25.41 22.77 22.20
C LEU A 161 -26.87 22.99 21.81
N PHE A 162 -27.41 22.14 20.94
CA PHE A 162 -28.69 22.40 20.26
C PHE A 162 -29.56 21.14 20.18
N ALA A 163 -29.28 20.16 21.04
CA ALA A 163 -30.02 18.92 21.19
C ALA A 163 -31.54 19.17 21.28
N GLY A 164 -32.31 18.46 20.45
CA GLY A 164 -33.77 18.50 20.44
C GLY A 164 -34.38 19.80 19.89
N ARG A 165 -33.58 20.77 19.42
CA ARG A 165 -34.10 22.03 18.87
C ARG A 165 -34.47 21.88 17.39
N ARG A 166 -35.46 22.67 16.97
CA ARG A 166 -35.82 22.82 15.55
C ARG A 166 -34.89 23.81 14.87
N ALA A 167 -34.50 23.49 13.65
CA ALA A 167 -33.64 24.32 12.83
C ALA A 167 -34.16 24.39 11.40
N THR A 168 -34.04 25.57 10.79
CA THR A 168 -34.37 25.81 9.38
C THR A 168 -33.11 25.72 8.54
N ILE A 169 -33.10 24.86 7.52
CA ILE A 169 -31.95 24.65 6.65
C ILE A 169 -31.78 25.87 5.75
N VAL A 170 -30.61 26.51 5.80
CA VAL A 170 -30.22 27.60 4.89
C VAL A 170 -29.61 27.02 3.62
N ALA A 171 -28.68 26.08 3.76
CA ALA A 171 -28.04 25.41 2.62
C ALA A 171 -27.36 24.11 3.03
N ALA A 172 -27.41 23.10 2.16
CA ALA A 172 -26.60 21.90 2.30
C ALA A 172 -25.16 22.13 1.79
N THR A 173 -24.17 21.69 2.57
CA THR A 173 -22.74 21.77 2.23
C THR A 173 -22.26 20.40 1.75
N GLY A 174 -21.41 20.36 0.72
CA GLY A 174 -20.83 19.12 0.18
C GLY A 174 -19.79 18.43 1.09
N ARG A 175 -19.79 18.74 2.39
CA ARG A 175 -18.86 18.22 3.41
C ARG A 175 -19.59 17.38 4.47
N ASN A 176 -20.75 16.81 4.10
CA ASN A 176 -21.63 16.10 5.03
C ASN A 176 -22.14 16.95 6.21
N THR A 177 -22.25 18.27 6.00
CA THR A 177 -22.76 19.26 6.95
C THR A 177 -23.84 20.11 6.29
N ILE A 178 -24.78 20.62 7.08
CA ILE A 178 -25.79 21.59 6.67
C ILE A 178 -25.59 22.91 7.42
N LYS A 179 -25.83 24.02 6.74
CA LYS A 179 -25.98 25.33 7.38
C LYS A 179 -27.44 25.47 7.78
N ALA A 180 -27.70 25.64 9.06
CA ALA A 180 -29.04 25.79 9.59
C ALA A 180 -29.13 26.98 10.55
N VAL A 181 -30.29 27.61 10.58
CA VAL A 181 -30.67 28.65 11.54
C VAL A 181 -31.47 27.99 12.63
N ILE A 182 -31.05 28.17 13.87
CA ILE A 182 -31.69 27.59 15.06
C ILE A 182 -32.38 28.71 15.81
N GLU A 183 -33.66 28.52 16.10
CA GLU A 183 -34.39 29.43 16.97
C GLU A 183 -33.95 29.21 18.41
N THR A 184 -33.48 30.29 19.05
CA THR A 184 -33.08 30.31 20.46
C THR A 184 -33.91 31.36 21.21
N LEU A 185 -33.95 31.27 22.54
CA LEU A 185 -34.73 32.18 23.39
C LEU A 185 -34.36 33.67 23.16
N ASN A 186 -33.13 33.94 22.72
CA ASN A 186 -32.59 35.30 22.55
C ASN A 186 -32.46 35.71 21.07
N GLY A 187 -33.05 34.96 20.14
CA GLY A 187 -33.00 35.23 18.70
C GLY A 187 -32.55 34.04 17.86
N MET A 188 -32.07 34.30 16.64
CA MET A 188 -31.67 33.27 15.68
C MET A 188 -30.15 33.04 15.71
N ALA A 189 -29.73 31.77 15.75
CA ALA A 189 -28.31 31.38 15.72
C ALA A 189 -27.98 30.57 14.46
N ASN A 190 -26.96 31.00 13.71
CA ASN A 190 -26.45 30.25 12.56
C ASN A 190 -25.47 29.17 13.04
N ALA A 191 -25.68 27.93 12.62
CA ALA A 191 -24.79 26.81 12.96
C ALA A 191 -24.53 25.91 11.74
N GLU A 192 -23.33 25.33 11.70
CA GLU A 192 -23.00 24.21 10.82
C GLU A 192 -23.19 22.89 11.57
N ILE A 193 -24.11 22.06 11.10
CA ILE A 193 -24.52 20.83 11.78
C ILE A 193 -24.18 19.63 10.89
N PRO A 194 -23.54 18.56 11.39
CA PRO A 194 -23.33 17.32 10.65
C PRO A 194 -24.67 16.68 10.26
N ILE A 195 -24.78 16.21 9.01
CA ILE A 195 -26.00 15.55 8.50
C ILE A 195 -26.36 14.32 9.35
N SER A 196 -25.38 13.65 9.96
CA SER A 196 -25.59 12.50 10.85
C SER A 196 -26.35 12.84 12.14
N LEU A 197 -26.42 14.12 12.52
CA LEU A 197 -27.07 14.59 13.75
C LEU A 197 -28.40 15.30 13.46
N VAL A 198 -28.95 15.11 12.25
CA VAL A 198 -30.19 15.76 11.80
C VAL A 198 -31.26 14.70 11.61
N GLU A 199 -32.37 14.85 12.34
CA GLU A 199 -33.55 14.02 12.23
C GLU A 199 -34.59 14.76 11.38
N LYS A 200 -35.08 14.13 10.31
CA LYS A 200 -36.11 14.73 9.44
C LYS A 200 -37.42 14.78 10.22
N VAL A 201 -38.03 15.96 10.25
CA VAL A 201 -39.44 16.10 10.64
C VAL A 201 -40.25 15.84 9.36
N ALA A 202 -41.23 14.94 9.46
CA ALA A 202 -42.12 14.57 8.36
C ALA A 202 -42.87 15.78 7.79
#